data_AF-A0A451ES05-F1
#
_entry.id   AF-A0A451ES05-F1
#
_cell.length_a   1.000
_cell.length_b   1.000
_cell.length_c   1.000
_cell.angle_alpha   90.00
_cell.angle_beta   90.00
_cell.angle_gamma   90.00
#
_symmetry.space_group_name_H-M   'P 1'
#
loop_
_entity.id
_entity.type
_entity.pdbx_description
1 polymer ?
#
loop_
_entity_poly.entity_id
_entity_poly.type
_entity_poly.pdbx_seq_one_letter_code
_entity_poly.pdbx_strand_id
1 'polypeptide(L)'
;IPEMQQWDDIISNFTENIEEVAYSFRLTDHNFYSRLTISIVGQLERFTWDPRQQKWNMIWSMPTDTCGVFGICGPYTYCDMSSSPVCNCIKGFQPLYPQEWESGDVAGECRRKTPLNCGRDEFFQLMNIKLPATTATIVDKRLGVKECEEKCRENCNCTAYANMDIQNGGPGCVIWIGEFRDIRKYTAA
;
A
#
# COMPACT_ATOMS: atom_id res chain seq x y z
N ILE A 1 5.49 -1.80 -6.05
CA ILE A 1 6.03 -1.17 -4.82
C ILE A 1 6.42 0.26 -5.18
N PRO A 2 5.74 1.28 -4.64
CA PRO A 2 5.87 2.67 -5.11
C PRO A 2 7.29 3.23 -5.08
N GLU A 3 8.17 2.73 -4.21
CA GLU A 3 9.58 3.14 -4.15
C GLU A 3 10.57 2.16 -4.79
N MET A 4 10.12 1.25 -5.67
CA MET A 4 11.09 0.59 -6.55
C MET A 4 11.59 1.60 -7.57
N GLN A 5 12.54 2.42 -7.14
CA GLN A 5 13.32 3.30 -8.00
C GLN A 5 13.76 2.48 -9.20
N GLN A 6 13.47 2.96 -10.41
CA GLN A 6 13.83 2.27 -11.63
C GLN A 6 15.33 2.49 -11.83
N TRP A 7 16.11 1.42 -11.74
CA TRP A 7 17.55 1.43 -12.02
C TRP A 7 17.73 0.94 -13.44
N ASP A 8 18.44 1.71 -14.28
CA ASP A 8 18.65 1.37 -15.69
C ASP A 8 19.27 -0.03 -15.87
N ASP A 9 20.07 -0.46 -14.88
CA ASP A 9 20.77 -1.75 -14.90
C ASP A 9 19.99 -2.94 -14.32
N ILE A 10 18.79 -2.71 -13.77
CA ILE A 10 17.98 -3.74 -13.10
C ILE A 10 16.57 -3.78 -13.68
N ILE A 11 16.25 -4.87 -14.37
CA ILE A 11 14.90 -5.15 -14.84
C ILE A 11 14.22 -6.07 -13.84
N SER A 12 13.11 -5.62 -13.26
CA SER A 12 12.29 -6.41 -12.35
C SER A 12 11.00 -6.87 -13.01
N ASN A 13 10.50 -8.03 -12.62
CA ASN A 13 9.23 -8.56 -13.09
C ASN A 13 8.47 -9.25 -11.97
N PHE A 14 7.14 -9.11 -11.98
CA PHE A 14 6.24 -9.87 -11.14
C PHE A 14 5.41 -10.79 -12.03
N THR A 15 5.59 -12.09 -11.86
CA THR A 15 4.89 -13.11 -12.63
C THR A 15 3.76 -13.68 -11.79
N GLU A 16 2.55 -13.65 -12.32
CA GLU A 16 1.35 -14.20 -11.69
C GLU A 16 0.58 -14.99 -12.75
N ASN A 17 0.69 -16.32 -12.70
CA ASN A 17 -0.01 -17.23 -13.60
C ASN A 17 -0.41 -18.51 -12.84
N ILE A 18 -0.87 -19.54 -13.57
CA ILE A 18 -1.33 -20.80 -12.98
C ILE A 18 -0.19 -21.68 -12.43
N GLU A 19 1.04 -21.44 -12.85
CA GLU A 19 2.23 -22.22 -12.50
C GLU A 19 3.00 -21.55 -11.36
N GLU A 20 3.16 -20.22 -11.40
CA GLU A 20 3.94 -19.47 -10.43
C GLU A 20 3.35 -18.09 -10.09
N VAL A 21 3.60 -17.69 -8.85
CA VAL A 21 3.41 -16.33 -8.34
C VAL A 21 4.73 -15.90 -7.70
N ALA A 22 5.54 -15.18 -8.45
CA ALA A 22 6.93 -14.89 -8.08
C ALA A 22 7.38 -13.50 -8.52
N TYR A 23 8.20 -12.89 -7.67
CA TYR A 23 8.99 -11.72 -8.04
C TYR A 23 10.38 -12.18 -8.49
N SER A 24 10.86 -11.65 -9.61
CA SER A 24 12.23 -11.87 -10.10
C SER A 24 12.87 -10.57 -10.57
N PHE A 25 14.20 -10.54 -10.62
CA PHE A 25 14.93 -9.46 -11.25
C PHE A 25 16.13 -10.01 -12.02
N ARG A 26 16.51 -9.31 -13.08
CA ARG A 26 17.69 -9.59 -13.89
C ARG A 26 18.53 -8.33 -14.06
N LEU A 27 19.82 -8.53 -14.28
CA LEU A 27 20.77 -7.47 -14.55
C LEU A 27 20.97 -7.35 -16.05
N THR A 28 21.05 -6.12 -16.55
CA THR A 28 21.33 -5.85 -17.97
C THR A 28 22.83 -5.85 -18.27
N ASP A 29 23.65 -5.40 -17.32
CA ASP A 29 25.11 -5.51 -17.36
C ASP A 29 25.60 -6.77 -16.60
N HIS A 30 26.36 -7.63 -17.29
CA HIS A 30 26.94 -8.85 -16.73
C HIS A 30 28.12 -8.59 -15.78
N ASN A 31 28.71 -7.39 -15.79
CA ASN A 31 29.76 -6.99 -14.85
C ASN A 31 29.19 -6.39 -13.56
N PHE A 32 27.88 -6.21 -13.50
CA PHE A 32 27.17 -5.69 -12.34
C PHE A 32 26.72 -6.85 -11.46
N TYR A 33 26.87 -6.70 -10.14
CA TYR A 33 26.33 -7.65 -9.17
C TYR A 33 25.35 -6.93 -8.26
N SER A 34 24.14 -7.49 -8.12
CA SER A 34 23.13 -7.02 -7.18
C SER A 34 22.46 -8.19 -6.48
N ARG A 35 22.05 -7.98 -5.23
CA ARG A 35 21.31 -8.96 -4.44
C ARG A 35 20.25 -8.29 -3.58
N LEU A 36 19.20 -9.05 -3.29
CA LEU A 36 18.22 -8.73 -2.26
C LEU A 36 18.51 -9.63 -1.04
N THR A 37 18.57 -9.02 0.13
CA THR A 37 18.82 -9.75 1.39
C THR A 37 17.92 -9.22 2.48
N ILE A 38 17.52 -10.12 3.40
CA ILE A 38 16.85 -9.71 4.64
C ILE A 38 17.92 -9.60 5.72
N SER A 39 17.97 -8.46 6.38
CA SER A 39 18.91 -8.20 7.48
C SER A 39 18.46 -8.89 8.77
N ILE A 40 19.34 -8.95 9.77
CA ILE A 40 19.04 -9.57 11.07
C ILE A 40 17.91 -8.86 11.84
N VAL A 41 17.63 -7.59 11.50
CA VAL A 41 16.53 -6.80 12.08
C VAL A 41 15.25 -6.86 11.23
N GLY A 42 15.22 -7.72 10.20
CA GLY A 42 14.04 -7.97 9.38
C GLY A 42 13.79 -6.93 8.27
N GLN A 43 14.78 -6.10 7.93
CA GLN A 43 14.66 -5.16 6.81
C GLN A 43 15.06 -5.84 5.50
N LEU A 44 14.27 -5.63 4.46
CA LEU A 44 14.62 -6.04 3.10
C LEU A 44 15.56 -4.99 2.51
N GLU A 45 16.76 -5.41 2.10
CA GLU A 45 17.82 -4.55 1.61
C GLU A 45 18.23 -4.96 0.20
N ARG A 46 18.43 -3.99 -0.68
CA ARG A 46 19.13 -4.21 -1.95
C ARG A 46 20.56 -3.75 -1.85
N PHE A 47 21.47 -4.63 -2.24
CA PHE A 47 22.89 -4.31 -2.37
C PHE A 47 23.34 -4.36 -3.83
N THR A 48 24.34 -3.54 -4.14
CA THR A 48 25.10 -3.59 -5.38
C THR A 48 26.60 -3.63 -5.05
N TRP A 49 27.36 -4.41 -5.80
CA TRP A 49 28.81 -4.47 -5.63
C TRP A 49 29.49 -3.24 -6.24
N ASP A 50 30.30 -2.53 -5.46
CA ASP A 50 31.17 -1.45 -5.96
C ASP A 50 32.59 -1.97 -6.17
N PRO A 51 33.03 -2.13 -7.44
CA PRO A 51 34.36 -2.66 -7.72
C PRO A 51 35.49 -1.71 -7.29
N ARG A 52 35.23 -0.39 -7.18
CA ARG A 52 36.25 0.58 -6.75
C ARG A 52 36.54 0.47 -5.26
N GLN A 53 35.50 0.21 -4.47
CA GLN A 53 35.60 0.10 -3.02
C GLN A 53 35.70 -1.35 -2.52
N GLN A 54 35.56 -2.32 -3.42
CA GLN A 54 35.54 -3.76 -3.13
C GLN A 54 34.55 -4.11 -2.02
N LYS A 55 33.34 -3.54 -2.07
CA LYS A 55 32.32 -3.74 -1.04
C LYS A 55 30.91 -3.74 -1.60
N TRP A 56 29.99 -4.33 -0.86
CA TRP A 56 28.55 -4.21 -1.11
C TRP A 56 28.05 -2.86 -0.60
N ASN A 57 27.54 -2.04 -1.51
CA ASN A 57 26.84 -0.80 -1.19
C ASN A 57 25.34 -1.05 -1.09
N MET A 58 24.73 -0.66 0.02
CA MET A 58 23.28 -0.68 0.17
C MET A 58 22.67 0.44 -0.67
N ILE A 59 21.73 0.06 -1.51
CA ILE A 59 21.08 0.96 -2.47
C ILE A 59 19.75 1.46 -1.92
N TRP A 60 18.95 0.57 -1.35
CA TRP A 60 17.73 0.89 -0.66
C TRP A 60 17.41 -0.18 0.37
N SER A 61 16.56 0.17 1.33
CA SER A 61 16.02 -0.73 2.35
C SER A 61 14.52 -0.49 2.55
N MET A 62 13.80 -1.51 3.00
CA MET A 62 12.39 -1.43 3.36
C MET A 62 12.12 -2.17 4.70
N PRO A 63 11.27 -1.61 5.59
CA PRO A 63 10.62 -0.31 5.49
C PRO A 63 11.60 0.88 5.65
N THR A 64 11.27 2.03 5.04
CA THR A 64 12.09 3.25 5.04
C THR A 64 11.80 4.18 6.22
N ASP A 65 10.60 4.07 6.80
CA ASP A 65 10.12 4.87 7.92
C ASP A 65 9.05 4.12 8.70
N THR A 66 8.55 4.75 9.76
CA THR A 66 7.52 4.19 10.64
C THR A 66 6.23 3.85 9.88
N CYS A 67 5.78 4.67 8.92
CA CYS A 67 4.59 4.36 8.13
C CYS A 67 4.76 3.16 7.19
N GLY A 68 5.99 2.68 6.96
CA GLY A 68 6.25 1.43 6.25
C GLY A 68 6.01 0.17 7.09
N VAL A 69 5.91 0.29 8.42
CA VAL A 69 5.65 -0.83 9.32
C VAL A 69 4.15 -1.17 9.32
N PHE A 70 3.85 -2.46 9.20
CA PHE A 70 2.47 -2.94 9.12
C PHE A 70 1.66 -2.56 10.36
N GLY A 71 0.48 -1.95 10.14
CA GLY A 71 -0.49 -1.72 11.20
C GLY A 71 -0.08 -0.67 12.24
N ILE A 72 0.83 0.25 11.90
CA ILE A 72 1.20 1.38 12.76
C ILE A 72 0.01 2.29 13.08
N CYS A 73 -0.90 2.45 12.14
CA CYS A 73 -2.17 3.12 12.39
C CYS A 73 -3.31 2.10 12.34
N GLY A 74 -4.29 2.25 13.22
CA GLY A 74 -5.38 1.30 13.35
C GLY A 74 -6.41 1.38 12.22
N PRO A 75 -7.53 0.68 12.35
CA PRO A 75 -8.55 0.62 11.31
C PRO A 75 -9.11 1.97 10.89
N TYR A 76 -9.42 2.10 9.59
CA TYR A 76 -10.01 3.30 8.98
C TYR A 76 -9.19 4.59 9.16
N THR A 77 -7.89 4.43 9.41
CA THR A 77 -6.90 5.50 9.44
C THR A 77 -5.94 5.38 8.25
N TYR A 78 -5.15 6.43 8.03
CA TYR A 78 -3.95 6.37 7.21
C TYR A 78 -2.75 6.99 7.94
N CYS A 79 -1.57 6.45 7.67
CA CYS A 79 -0.30 6.97 8.16
C CYS A 79 0.25 8.04 7.20
N ASP A 80 0.61 9.22 7.72
CA ASP A 80 1.22 10.33 6.98
C ASP A 80 2.43 10.84 7.76
N MET A 81 3.63 10.62 7.23
CA MET A 81 4.88 11.07 7.87
C MET A 81 5.00 12.60 7.95
N SER A 82 4.17 13.34 7.22
CA SER A 82 4.15 14.81 7.24
C SER A 82 3.21 15.42 8.28
N SER A 83 2.41 14.60 8.97
CA SER A 83 1.46 15.06 10.00
C SER A 83 1.92 14.74 11.42
N SER A 84 1.42 15.52 12.38
CA SER A 84 1.53 15.23 13.82
C SER A 84 0.14 15.39 14.45
N PRO A 85 -0.48 14.29 14.96
CA PRO A 85 0.02 12.92 14.99
C PRO A 85 0.18 12.29 13.59
N VAL A 86 0.97 11.21 13.47
CA VAL A 86 1.25 10.52 12.19
C VAL A 86 0.03 9.76 11.65
N CYS A 87 -0.86 9.32 12.53
CA CYS A 87 -2.08 8.62 12.17
C CYS A 87 -3.24 9.60 12.03
N ASN A 88 -4.01 9.46 10.95
CA ASN A 88 -5.10 10.35 10.60
C ASN A 88 -6.37 9.56 10.30
N CYS A 89 -7.53 9.99 10.80
CA CYS A 89 -8.81 9.44 10.35
C CYS A 89 -9.07 9.79 8.88
N ILE A 90 -9.60 8.83 8.13
CA ILE A 90 -10.10 9.08 6.77
C ILE A 90 -11.27 10.07 6.83
N LYS A 91 -11.42 10.90 5.80
CA LYS A 91 -12.55 11.84 5.72
C LYS A 91 -13.88 11.08 5.84
N GLY A 92 -14.76 11.55 6.73
CA GLY A 92 -16.02 10.88 7.06
C GLY A 92 -15.93 9.94 8.27
N PHE A 93 -14.72 9.72 8.81
CA PHE A 93 -14.47 8.98 10.05
C PHE A 93 -14.06 9.93 11.18
N GLN A 94 -14.21 9.47 12.42
CA GLN A 94 -13.83 10.16 13.65
C GLN A 94 -13.11 9.19 14.59
N PRO A 95 -12.25 9.69 15.50
CA PRO A 95 -11.58 8.84 16.48
C PRO A 95 -12.59 8.04 17.30
N LEU A 96 -12.31 6.76 17.51
CA LEU A 96 -13.08 5.89 18.39
C LEU A 96 -12.89 6.31 19.86
N TYR A 97 -11.67 6.70 20.22
CA TYR A 97 -11.27 7.18 21.54
C TYR A 97 -10.67 8.59 21.44
N PRO A 98 -11.50 9.66 21.50
CA PRO A 98 -11.03 11.04 21.29
C PRO A 98 -9.97 11.50 22.29
N GLN A 99 -10.07 11.10 23.55
CA GLN A 99 -9.13 11.49 24.61
C GLN A 99 -7.72 10.94 24.36
N GLU A 100 -7.63 9.68 23.91
CA GLU A 100 -6.36 9.05 23.53
C GLU A 100 -5.82 9.67 22.23
N TRP A 101 -6.69 10.02 21.30
CA TRP A 101 -6.29 10.68 20.06
C TRP A 101 -5.69 12.07 20.32
N GLU A 102 -6.23 12.81 21.29
CA GLU A 102 -5.74 14.12 21.72
C GLU A 102 -4.38 14.06 22.44
N SER A 103 -4.02 12.92 23.04
CA SER A 103 -2.71 12.76 23.67
C SER A 103 -1.56 12.55 22.65
N GLY A 104 -1.89 12.36 21.37
CA GLY A 104 -0.92 12.38 20.26
C GLY A 104 -0.06 11.13 20.09
N ASP A 105 -0.24 10.11 20.94
CA ASP A 105 0.68 8.96 21.06
C ASP A 105 0.03 7.61 20.69
N VAL A 106 -1.12 7.65 19.99
CA VAL A 106 -1.86 6.42 19.66
C VAL A 106 -1.90 6.15 18.15
N ALA A 107 -1.63 4.89 17.81
CA ALA A 107 -1.97 4.29 16.52
C ALA A 107 -3.43 4.57 16.15
N GLY A 108 -4.29 4.53 17.18
CA GLY A 108 -5.68 4.95 17.20
C GLY A 108 -6.58 4.23 16.22
N GLU A 109 -7.87 4.25 16.48
CA GLU A 109 -8.86 3.65 15.59
C GLU A 109 -9.91 4.69 15.26
N CYS A 110 -10.44 4.66 14.03
CA CYS A 110 -11.52 5.55 13.64
C CYS A 110 -12.77 4.76 13.32
N ARG A 111 -13.93 5.37 13.55
CA ARG A 111 -15.24 4.86 13.16
C ARG A 111 -15.95 5.84 12.25
N ARG A 112 -16.88 5.36 11.43
CA ARG A 112 -17.71 6.22 10.59
C ARG A 112 -18.48 7.23 11.45
N LYS A 113 -18.55 8.49 11.00
CA LYS A 113 -19.37 9.53 11.64
C LYS A 113 -20.86 9.26 11.45
N THR A 114 -21.23 8.71 10.29
CA THR A 114 -22.60 8.42 9.91
C THR A 114 -22.72 6.94 9.54
N PRO A 115 -23.75 6.22 10.03
CA PRO A 115 -24.04 4.86 9.58
C PRO A 115 -24.29 4.80 8.07
N LEU A 116 -23.89 3.69 7.44
CA LEU A 116 -24.11 3.46 6.02
C LEU A 116 -25.59 3.18 5.72
N ASN A 117 -26.01 3.56 4.52
CA ASN A 117 -27.31 3.25 3.94
C ASN A 117 -27.09 2.63 2.56
N CYS A 118 -26.90 1.30 2.56
CA CYS A 118 -26.53 0.53 1.38
C CYS A 118 -27.38 0.88 0.15
N GLY A 119 -26.71 1.04 -0.99
CA GLY A 119 -27.31 1.48 -2.25
C GLY A 119 -27.46 3.00 -2.42
N ARG A 120 -27.36 3.79 -1.33
CA ARG A 120 -27.32 5.27 -1.38
C ARG A 120 -26.00 5.86 -0.92
N ASP A 121 -25.07 5.02 -0.49
CA ASP A 121 -23.76 5.45 -0.04
C ASP A 121 -22.93 6.07 -1.16
N GLU A 122 -22.00 6.93 -0.77
CA GLU A 122 -21.03 7.58 -1.66
C GLU A 122 -19.61 7.24 -1.24
N PHE A 123 -18.69 7.31 -2.19
CA PHE A 123 -17.27 7.04 -1.95
C PHE A 123 -16.47 8.33 -1.91
N PHE A 124 -15.49 8.35 -1.02
CA PHE A 124 -14.48 9.39 -0.97
C PHE A 124 -13.19 8.87 -1.60
N GLN A 125 -12.72 9.54 -2.65
CA GLN A 125 -11.48 9.16 -3.31
C GLN A 125 -10.27 9.54 -2.46
N LEU A 126 -9.48 8.53 -2.08
CA LEU A 126 -8.16 8.71 -1.48
C LEU A 126 -7.09 8.76 -2.56
N MET A 127 -6.21 9.76 -2.49
CA MET A 127 -5.16 10.00 -3.47
C MET A 127 -3.78 9.76 -2.86
N ASN A 128 -2.83 9.30 -3.68
CA ASN A 128 -1.43 9.05 -3.29
C ASN A 128 -1.32 8.12 -2.07
N ILE A 129 -2.09 7.03 -2.07
CA ILE A 129 -2.06 6.06 -0.97
C ILE A 129 -1.41 4.74 -1.39
N LYS A 130 -0.76 4.08 -0.44
CA LYS A 130 -0.60 2.63 -0.42
C LYS A 130 -1.99 2.02 -0.20
N LEU A 131 -2.37 1.08 -1.06
CA LEU A 131 -3.64 0.35 -0.90
C LEU A 131 -3.69 -0.39 0.44
N PRO A 132 -4.87 -0.50 1.08
CA PRO A 132 -5.01 -1.24 2.33
C PRO A 132 -4.63 -2.72 2.18
N ALA A 133 -4.35 -3.37 3.31
CA ALA A 133 -4.08 -4.80 3.35
C ALA A 133 -5.17 -5.62 2.62
N THR A 134 -4.77 -6.62 1.85
CA THR A 134 -5.66 -7.37 0.93
C THR A 134 -6.20 -8.68 1.52
N THR A 135 -6.31 -8.79 2.86
CA THR A 135 -6.75 -10.03 3.52
C THR A 135 -8.21 -10.39 3.21
N ALA A 136 -9.10 -9.39 3.17
CA ALA A 136 -10.52 -9.57 2.89
C ALA A 136 -10.90 -8.79 1.62
N THR A 137 -10.44 -9.28 0.47
CA THR A 137 -10.68 -8.64 -0.83
C THR A 137 -11.25 -9.59 -1.88
N ILE A 138 -11.99 -9.00 -2.81
CA ILE A 138 -12.46 -9.64 -4.04
C ILE A 138 -11.70 -8.98 -5.19
N VAL A 139 -11.08 -9.79 -6.06
CA VAL A 139 -10.31 -9.30 -7.20
C VAL A 139 -10.95 -9.79 -8.50
N ASP A 140 -11.19 -8.87 -9.44
CA ASP A 140 -11.71 -9.17 -10.77
C ASP A 140 -10.90 -8.40 -11.82
N LYS A 141 -10.01 -9.11 -12.53
CA LYS A 141 -9.07 -8.50 -13.49
C LYS A 141 -9.74 -7.95 -14.75
N ARG A 142 -11.02 -8.28 -14.98
CA ARG A 142 -11.73 -7.95 -16.22
C ARG A 142 -12.48 -6.64 -16.16
N LEU A 143 -12.79 -6.16 -14.95
CA LEU A 143 -13.63 -4.99 -14.75
C LEU A 143 -12.84 -3.70 -14.79
N GLY A 144 -13.51 -2.64 -15.25
CA GLY A 144 -13.04 -1.27 -15.09
C GLY A 144 -13.49 -0.63 -13.77
N VAL A 145 -12.93 0.55 -13.46
CA VAL A 145 -13.21 1.30 -12.23
C VAL A 145 -14.70 1.59 -11.99
N LYS A 146 -15.47 1.85 -13.07
CA LYS A 146 -16.90 2.17 -12.98
C LYS A 146 -17.73 0.96 -12.55
N GLU A 147 -17.50 -0.18 -13.19
CA GLU A 147 -18.15 -1.44 -12.84
C GLU A 147 -17.71 -1.91 -11.43
N CYS A 148 -16.48 -1.60 -11.04
CA CYS A 148 -15.98 -1.85 -9.70
C CYS A 148 -16.74 -1.06 -8.63
N GLU A 149 -17.03 0.22 -8.90
CA GLU A 149 -17.87 1.05 -8.03
C GLU A 149 -19.29 0.48 -7.93
N GLU A 150 -19.91 0.12 -9.06
CA GLU A 150 -21.26 -0.46 -9.10
C GLU A 150 -21.34 -1.77 -8.28
N LYS A 151 -20.41 -2.71 -8.51
CA LYS A 151 -20.33 -3.95 -7.72
C LYS A 151 -20.12 -3.69 -6.23
N CYS A 152 -19.33 -2.68 -5.87
CA CYS A 152 -19.14 -2.30 -4.49
C CYS A 152 -20.43 -1.72 -3.88
N ARG A 153 -21.18 -0.87 -4.61
CA ARG A 153 -22.47 -0.32 -4.15
C ARG A 153 -23.54 -1.41 -3.93
N GLU A 154 -23.55 -2.45 -4.76
CA GLU A 154 -24.48 -3.58 -4.64
C GLU A 154 -24.15 -4.50 -3.46
N ASN A 155 -22.90 -4.52 -3.02
CA ASN A 155 -22.45 -5.32 -1.89
C ASN A 155 -22.41 -4.49 -0.61
N CYS A 156 -23.41 -4.65 0.27
CA CYS A 156 -23.50 -3.89 1.52
C CYS A 156 -22.34 -4.10 2.51
N ASN A 157 -21.50 -5.12 2.31
CA ASN A 157 -20.29 -5.32 3.10
C ASN A 157 -19.05 -4.67 2.47
N CYS A 158 -19.15 -4.11 1.26
CA CYS A 158 -18.07 -3.39 0.63
C CYS A 158 -17.73 -2.11 1.41
N THR A 159 -16.44 -1.84 1.58
CA THR A 159 -15.98 -0.64 2.30
C THR A 159 -15.03 0.23 1.51
N ALA A 160 -14.36 -0.31 0.49
CA ALA A 160 -13.52 0.42 -0.44
C ALA A 160 -13.34 -0.36 -1.74
N TYR A 161 -12.98 0.33 -2.82
CA TYR A 161 -12.56 -0.28 -4.08
C TYR A 161 -11.41 0.50 -4.71
N ALA A 162 -10.64 -0.16 -5.58
CA ALA A 162 -9.56 0.44 -6.35
C ALA A 162 -9.33 -0.34 -7.65
N ASN A 163 -8.57 0.27 -8.56
CA ASN A 163 -8.04 -0.46 -9.70
C ASN A 163 -6.97 -1.46 -9.23
N MET A 164 -6.86 -2.60 -9.92
CA MET A 164 -5.81 -3.59 -9.65
C MET A 164 -4.46 -3.15 -10.20
N ASP A 165 -4.44 -2.66 -11.43
CA ASP A 165 -3.26 -2.11 -12.08
C ASP A 165 -3.41 -0.59 -12.25
N ILE A 166 -2.29 0.12 -12.34
CA ILE A 166 -2.24 1.56 -12.61
C ILE A 166 -1.82 1.87 -14.05
N GLN A 167 -1.30 0.87 -14.78
CA GLN A 167 -0.90 1.01 -16.18
C GLN A 167 -2.11 0.97 -17.11
N ASN A 168 -1.94 1.50 -18.34
CA ASN A 168 -2.92 1.35 -19.44
C ASN A 168 -4.38 1.69 -19.06
N GLY A 169 -4.58 2.77 -18.29
CA GLY A 169 -5.92 3.21 -17.86
C GLY A 169 -6.45 2.53 -16.59
N GLY A 170 -5.65 1.68 -15.96
CA GLY A 170 -5.91 1.05 -14.69
C GLY A 170 -6.95 -0.07 -14.74
N PRO A 171 -6.71 -1.15 -15.48
CA PRO A 171 -7.62 -2.28 -15.56
C PRO A 171 -7.67 -3.09 -14.26
N GLY A 172 -8.77 -3.81 -14.08
CA GLY A 172 -9.00 -4.70 -12.96
C GLY A 172 -9.57 -3.98 -11.75
N CYS A 173 -10.28 -4.74 -10.92
CA CYS A 173 -11.04 -4.27 -9.78
C CYS A 173 -10.59 -5.01 -8.52
N VAL A 174 -10.34 -4.26 -7.45
CA VAL A 174 -10.14 -4.79 -6.10
C VAL A 174 -11.19 -4.17 -5.20
N ILE A 175 -11.96 -5.02 -4.50
CA ILE A 175 -13.00 -4.62 -3.56
C ILE A 175 -12.62 -5.11 -2.17
N TRP A 176 -12.61 -4.22 -1.17
CA TRP A 176 -12.41 -4.57 0.23
C TRP A 176 -13.75 -4.81 0.93
N ILE A 177 -13.79 -5.85 1.76
CA ILE A 177 -14.96 -6.23 2.55
C ILE A 177 -14.68 -6.01 4.02
N GLY A 178 -15.58 -5.28 4.69
CA GLY A 178 -15.47 -4.98 6.12
C GLY A 178 -14.28 -4.08 6.43
N GLU A 179 -13.57 -4.36 7.50
CA GLU A 179 -12.51 -3.48 7.99
C GLU A 179 -11.28 -3.49 7.08
N PHE A 180 -10.74 -2.30 6.80
CA PHE A 180 -9.45 -2.14 6.13
C PHE A 180 -8.48 -1.33 7.00
N ARG A 181 -7.18 -1.60 6.82
CA ARG A 181 -6.07 -1.02 7.59
C ARG A 181 -4.78 -1.02 6.77
N ASP A 182 -3.69 -0.54 7.38
CA ASP A 182 -2.35 -0.50 6.77
C ASP A 182 -2.25 0.43 5.54
N ILE A 183 -3.00 1.53 5.58
CA ILE A 183 -2.95 2.60 4.57
C ILE A 183 -1.84 3.57 4.95
N ARG A 184 -1.02 3.92 3.95
CA ARG A 184 -0.02 4.99 4.05
C ARG A 184 -0.29 6.02 2.96
N LYS A 185 -0.13 7.29 3.29
CA LYS A 185 -0.16 8.39 2.31
C LYS A 185 1.27 8.78 1.93
N TYR A 186 1.46 9.01 0.64
CA TYR A 186 2.68 9.54 0.05
C TYR A 186 2.48 11.02 -0.24
N THR A 187 3.52 11.82 0.00
CA THR A 187 3.55 13.20 -0.48
C THR A 187 3.56 13.19 -2.01
N ALA A 188 2.77 14.05 -2.64
CA ALA A 188 2.85 14.23 -4.09
C ALA A 188 4.28 14.68 -4.45
N ALA A 189 4.90 14.01 -5.43
CA ALA A 189 6.17 14.43 -6.01
C ALA A 189 5.99 15.68 -6.88
#